data_AF-A0A7C6VTW2-F1
#
_entry.id   AF-A0A7C6VTW2-F1
#
_cell.length_a   1.000
_cell.length_b   1.000
_cell.length_c   1.000
_cell.angle_alpha   90.00
_cell.angle_beta   90.00
_cell.angle_gamma   90.00
#
_symmetry.space_group_name_H-M   'P 1'
#
loop_
_entity.id
_entity.type
_entity.pdbx_description
1 polymer ?
#
loop_
_entity_poly.entity_id
_entity_poly.type
_entity_poly.pdbx_seq_one_letter_code
_entity_poly.pdbx_strand_id
1 'polypeptide(L)'
;MKRQHGFTLIELLAVIVILAVIALISTPIVLNVIEKTRKEAYKSSSLNVFKAGELYEAKNNFSGIDKNGVNINDLELDNNKFTSGKIIKNENNKLEIVNVTDGIYCSKGTKENLIVVKGSCDLLDETAPTNIKIVTNSVSTNKIVIVVYAEDDESGIKQYHYSLDGIDYKTTKSSSIELT
;
A
#
# COMPACT_ATOMS: atom_id res chain seq x y z
N MET A 1 20.41 -51.66 -42.75
CA MET A 1 19.86 -51.49 -41.38
C MET A 1 20.37 -50.17 -40.80
N LYS A 2 19.49 -49.19 -40.55
CA LYS A 2 19.85 -47.97 -39.80
C LYS A 2 19.86 -48.32 -38.31
N ARG A 3 21.00 -48.13 -37.63
CA ARG A 3 21.08 -48.23 -36.17
C ARG A 3 20.42 -46.98 -35.57
N GLN A 4 19.41 -47.17 -34.73
CA GLN A 4 18.84 -46.09 -33.93
C GLN A 4 19.57 -46.06 -32.60
N HIS A 5 20.23 -44.95 -32.30
CA HIS A 5 20.79 -44.70 -30.97
C HIS A 5 19.66 -44.18 -30.08
N GLY A 6 19.29 -44.98 -29.07
CA GLY A 6 18.32 -44.59 -28.06
C GLY A 6 18.97 -43.75 -26.96
N PHE A 7 18.20 -42.82 -26.39
CA PHE A 7 18.59 -42.07 -25.20
C PHE A 7 18.66 -43.02 -23.99
N THR A 8 19.70 -42.87 -23.16
CA THR A 8 19.77 -43.61 -21.90
C THR A 8 19.04 -42.86 -20.79
N LEU A 9 18.49 -43.58 -19.81
CA LEU A 9 17.80 -42.98 -18.67
C LEU A 9 18.72 -42.07 -17.84
N ILE A 10 20.02 -42.39 -17.77
CA ILE A 10 21.00 -41.61 -17.00
C ILE A 10 21.28 -40.25 -17.65
N GLU A 11 21.33 -40.18 -18.98
CA GLU A 11 21.48 -38.92 -19.71
C GLU A 11 20.27 -38.01 -19.49
N LEU A 12 19.06 -38.57 -19.55
CA LEU A 12 17.85 -37.83 -19.25
C LEU A 12 17.81 -37.35 -17.80
N LEU A 13 18.22 -38.20 -16.86
CA LEU A 13 18.26 -37.88 -15.43
C LEU A 13 19.25 -36.73 -15.14
N ALA A 14 20.44 -36.77 -15.73
CA ALA A 14 21.44 -35.72 -15.54
C ALA A 14 20.91 -34.34 -15.98
N VAL A 15 20.20 -34.27 -17.10
CA VAL A 15 19.65 -33.01 -17.63
C VAL A 15 18.58 -32.44 -16.70
N ILE A 16 17.62 -33.26 -16.24
CA ILE A 16 16.56 -32.77 -15.36
C ILE A 16 17.10 -32.31 -14.00
N VAL A 17 18.15 -32.95 -13.48
CA VAL A 17 18.81 -32.53 -12.24
C VAL A 17 19.47 -31.16 -12.41
N ILE A 18 20.19 -30.94 -13.51
CA ILE A 18 20.81 -29.65 -13.80
C ILE A 18 19.74 -28.55 -13.97
N LEU A 19 18.66 -28.82 -14.71
CA LEU A 19 17.56 -27.87 -14.89
C LEU A 19 16.86 -27.55 -13.57
N ALA A 20 16.68 -28.53 -12.68
CA ALA A 20 16.08 -28.32 -11.36
C ALA A 20 16.92 -27.39 -10.48
N VAL A 21 18.25 -27.56 -10.46
CA VAL A 21 19.16 -26.70 -9.70
C VAL A 21 19.13 -25.27 -10.24
N ILE A 22 19.17 -25.08 -11.56
CA ILE A 22 19.10 -23.75 -12.18
C ILE A 22 17.75 -23.09 -11.88
N ALA A 23 16.64 -23.82 -12.02
CA ALA A 23 15.30 -23.31 -11.75
C ALA A 23 15.12 -22.88 -10.28
N LEU A 24 15.69 -23.63 -9.33
CA LEU A 24 15.64 -23.33 -7.91
C LEU A 24 16.36 -22.00 -7.58
N ILE A 25 17.50 -21.72 -8.20
CA ILE A 25 18.24 -20.46 -7.99
C ILE A 25 17.58 -19.29 -8.74
N SER A 26 17.08 -19.55 -9.95
CA SER A 26 16.54 -18.51 -10.84
C SER A 26 15.16 -17.98 -10.39
N THR A 27 14.30 -18.84 -9.82
CA THR A 27 12.92 -18.48 -9.44
C THR A 27 12.79 -17.26 -8.52
N PRO A 28 13.49 -17.15 -7.37
CA PRO A 28 13.34 -15.97 -6.50
C PRO A 28 13.81 -14.67 -7.17
N ILE A 29 14.84 -14.74 -8.03
CA ILE A 29 15.37 -13.59 -8.78
C ILE A 29 14.31 -13.08 -9.77
N VAL A 30 13.72 -14.00 -10.54
CA VAL A 30 12.68 -13.66 -11.53
C VAL A 30 11.46 -13.06 -10.83
N LEU A 31 11.04 -13.62 -9.69
CA LEU A 31 9.92 -13.07 -8.92
C LEU A 31 10.18 -11.64 -8.42
N ASN A 32 11.38 -11.36 -7.91
CA ASN A 32 11.75 -10.02 -7.44
C ASN A 32 11.79 -9.00 -8.60
N VAL A 33 12.31 -9.41 -9.77
CA VAL A 33 12.30 -8.57 -10.98
C VAL A 33 10.88 -8.27 -11.41
N ILE A 34 10.00 -9.28 -11.45
CA ILE A 34 8.59 -9.10 -11.80
C ILE A 34 7.91 -8.12 -10.84
N GLU A 35 8.13 -8.27 -9.53
CA GLU A 35 7.54 -7.38 -8.53
C GLU A 35 8.01 -5.93 -8.68
N LYS A 36 9.30 -5.72 -8.90
CA LYS A 36 9.86 -4.40 -9.18
C LYS A 36 9.27 -3.81 -10.46
N THR A 37 9.22 -4.58 -11.55
CA THR A 37 8.65 -4.14 -12.83
C THR A 37 7.17 -3.78 -12.70
N ARG A 38 6.39 -4.56 -11.94
CA ARG A 38 4.98 -4.25 -11.67
C ARG A 38 4.83 -2.95 -10.89
N LYS A 39 5.64 -2.76 -9.83
CA LYS A 39 5.63 -1.52 -9.05
C LYS A 39 6.01 -0.29 -9.88
N GLU A 40 7.04 -0.39 -10.73
CA GLU A 40 7.45 0.71 -11.61
C GLU A 40 6.42 1.00 -12.72
N ALA A 41 5.80 -0.03 -13.28
CA ALA A 41 4.71 0.14 -14.25
C ALA A 41 3.49 0.82 -13.63
N TYR A 42 3.15 0.44 -12.40
CA TYR A 42 2.13 1.12 -11.61
C TYR A 42 2.49 2.58 -11.35
N LYS A 43 3.71 2.85 -10.86
CA LYS A 43 4.22 4.21 -10.62
C LYS A 43 4.14 5.06 -11.88
N SER A 44 4.55 4.53 -13.03
CA SER A 44 4.45 5.20 -14.32
C SER A 44 2.99 5.51 -14.71
N SER A 45 2.07 4.59 -14.43
CA SER A 45 0.64 4.80 -14.64
C SER A 45 0.10 5.91 -13.72
N SER A 46 0.52 5.94 -12.44
CA SER A 46 0.13 6.99 -11.50
C SER A 46 0.67 8.35 -11.94
N LEU A 47 1.86 8.39 -12.55
CA LEU A 47 2.40 9.62 -13.13
C LEU A 47 1.57 10.16 -14.31
N ASN A 48 0.88 9.27 -15.05
CA ASN A 48 -0.05 9.69 -16.11
C ASN A 48 -1.34 10.30 -15.56
N VAL A 49 -1.74 9.99 -14.32
CA VAL A 49 -2.86 10.65 -13.64
C VAL A 49 -2.61 12.15 -13.50
N PHE A 50 -1.38 12.57 -13.20
CA PHE A 50 -1.06 14.01 -13.18
C PHE A 50 -1.21 14.66 -14.55
N LYS A 51 -0.82 13.98 -15.64
CA LYS A 51 -1.01 14.52 -17.00
C LYS A 51 -2.49 14.67 -17.33
N ALA A 52 -3.31 13.69 -16.95
CA ALA A 52 -4.77 13.79 -17.12
C ALA A 52 -5.35 14.91 -16.26
N GLY A 53 -4.85 15.11 -15.04
CA GLY A 53 -5.23 16.23 -14.18
C GLY A 53 -4.86 17.59 -14.75
N GLU A 54 -3.63 17.72 -15.27
CA GLU A 54 -3.15 18.91 -15.98
C GLU A 54 -4.03 19.21 -17.20
N LEU A 55 -4.42 18.18 -17.97
CA LEU A 55 -5.33 18.31 -19.11
C LEU A 55 -6.74 18.72 -18.66
N TYR A 56 -7.25 18.13 -17.58
CA TYR A 56 -8.56 18.44 -17.03
C TYR A 56 -8.62 19.89 -16.53
N GLU A 57 -7.57 20.36 -15.84
CA GLU A 57 -7.42 21.77 -15.46
C GLU A 57 -7.43 22.66 -16.71
N ALA A 58 -6.66 22.32 -17.74
CA ALA A 58 -6.60 23.10 -18.98
C ALA A 58 -7.98 23.21 -19.68
N LYS A 59 -8.80 22.15 -19.65
CA LYS A 59 -10.16 22.16 -20.18
C LYS A 59 -11.13 23.02 -19.35
N ASN A 60 -10.89 23.14 -18.05
CA ASN A 60 -11.75 23.85 -17.08
C ASN A 60 -11.16 25.20 -16.62
N ASN A 61 -10.41 25.89 -17.48
CA ASN A 61 -9.80 27.20 -17.19
C ASN A 61 -8.94 27.23 -15.90
N PHE A 62 -8.24 26.14 -15.58
CA PHE A 62 -7.37 25.97 -14.42
C PHE A 62 -8.05 26.09 -13.05
N SER A 63 -9.37 25.84 -13.01
CA SER A 63 -10.18 25.88 -11.78
C SER A 63 -11.03 24.62 -11.59
N GLY A 64 -10.68 23.53 -12.28
CA GLY A 64 -11.43 22.27 -12.23
C GLY A 64 -11.06 21.37 -11.06
N ILE A 65 -9.86 21.53 -10.48
CA ILE A 65 -9.37 20.73 -9.36
C ILE A 65 -9.13 21.64 -8.15
N ASP A 66 -9.84 21.38 -7.06
CA ASP A 66 -9.71 22.08 -5.79
C ASP A 66 -9.26 21.11 -4.67
N LYS A 67 -9.44 21.51 -3.40
CA LYS A 67 -9.15 20.66 -2.24
C LYS A 67 -10.09 19.43 -2.13
N ASN A 68 -11.30 19.52 -2.66
CA ASN A 68 -12.25 18.39 -2.67
C ASN A 68 -11.87 17.35 -3.73
N GLY A 69 -11.21 17.83 -4.78
CA GLY A 69 -10.61 17.02 -5.83
C GLY A 69 -11.60 16.46 -6.83
N VAL A 70 -11.04 15.72 -7.78
CA VAL A 70 -11.77 15.04 -8.85
C VAL A 70 -11.43 13.56 -8.79
N ASN A 71 -12.42 12.68 -8.95
CA ASN A 71 -12.13 11.25 -8.95
C ASN A 71 -11.34 10.86 -10.20
N ILE A 72 -10.47 9.87 -10.08
CA ILE A 72 -9.68 9.45 -11.25
C ILE A 72 -10.58 8.90 -12.37
N ASN A 73 -11.73 8.33 -12.02
CA ASN A 73 -12.69 7.77 -12.98
C ASN A 73 -13.36 8.86 -13.85
N ASP A 74 -13.33 10.11 -13.39
CA ASP A 74 -13.86 11.26 -14.12
C ASP A 74 -12.78 11.88 -15.05
N LEU A 75 -11.52 11.42 -14.95
CA LEU A 75 -10.40 11.88 -15.77
C LEU A 75 -10.28 11.03 -17.05
N GLU A 76 -9.97 11.70 -18.16
CA GLU A 76 -9.63 11.03 -19.42
C GLU A 76 -8.24 10.39 -19.32
N LEU A 77 -8.22 9.10 -18.97
CA LEU A 77 -7.01 8.30 -18.86
C LEU A 77 -6.97 7.20 -19.92
N ASP A 78 -5.91 7.21 -20.73
CA ASP A 78 -5.65 6.13 -21.67
C ASP A 78 -5.40 4.82 -20.91
N ASN A 79 -6.24 3.81 -21.15
CA ASN A 79 -6.20 2.51 -20.47
C ASN A 79 -6.23 2.65 -18.93
N ASN A 80 -7.26 3.31 -18.39
CA ASN A 80 -7.44 3.41 -16.95
C ASN A 80 -7.48 2.01 -16.29
N LYS A 81 -6.49 1.71 -15.45
CA LYS A 81 -6.39 0.47 -14.67
C LYS A 81 -6.71 0.67 -13.19
N PHE A 82 -7.00 1.91 -12.78
CA PHE A 82 -7.26 2.21 -11.39
C PHE A 82 -8.73 1.99 -11.07
N THR A 83 -8.98 1.43 -9.90
CA THR A 83 -10.32 1.15 -9.37
C THR A 83 -10.89 2.37 -8.66
N SER A 84 -10.05 3.12 -7.97
CA SER A 84 -10.44 4.30 -7.20
C SER A 84 -9.28 5.28 -7.03
N GLY A 85 -9.62 6.46 -6.52
CA GLY A 85 -8.69 7.50 -6.09
C GLY A 85 -9.17 8.88 -6.50
N LYS A 86 -8.43 9.90 -6.06
CA LYS A 86 -8.69 11.29 -6.41
C LYS A 86 -7.42 12.01 -6.76
N ILE A 87 -7.56 13.07 -7.54
CA ILE A 87 -6.55 14.12 -7.68
C ILE A 87 -7.08 15.38 -6.99
N ILE A 88 -6.26 15.98 -6.14
CA ILE A 88 -6.57 17.19 -5.39
C ILE A 88 -5.51 18.26 -5.69
N LYS A 89 -5.83 19.50 -5.35
CA LYS A 89 -4.86 20.58 -5.27
C LYS A 89 -4.51 20.81 -3.80
N ASN A 90 -3.25 20.63 -3.45
CA ASN A 90 -2.81 20.83 -2.08
C ASN A 90 -2.68 22.32 -1.73
N GLU A 91 -2.31 22.62 -0.49
CA GLU A 91 -2.23 24.01 0.00
C GLU A 91 -1.20 24.86 -0.74
N ASN A 92 -0.19 24.22 -1.34
CA ASN A 92 0.83 24.85 -2.15
C ASN A 92 0.43 25.00 -3.62
N ASN A 93 -0.86 24.80 -3.94
CA ASN A 93 -1.42 24.85 -5.28
C ASN A 93 -0.81 23.81 -6.25
N LYS A 94 -0.18 22.75 -5.73
CA LYS A 94 0.37 21.64 -6.52
C LYS A 94 -0.66 20.51 -6.61
N LEU A 95 -0.67 19.81 -7.74
CA LEU A 95 -1.47 18.60 -7.91
C LEU A 95 -0.89 17.45 -7.06
N GLU A 96 -1.78 16.76 -6.39
CA GLU A 96 -1.50 15.63 -5.52
C GLU A 96 -2.54 14.55 -5.75
N ILE A 97 -2.11 13.30 -5.87
CA ILE A 97 -3.03 12.17 -5.95
C ILE A 97 -3.22 11.56 -4.57
N VAL A 98 -4.44 11.14 -4.27
CA VAL A 98 -4.83 10.55 -2.97
C VAL A 98 -5.56 9.24 -3.23
N ASN A 99 -5.11 8.18 -2.55
CA ASN A 99 -5.72 6.85 -2.56
C ASN A 99 -6.00 6.30 -3.97
N VAL A 100 -5.10 6.61 -4.92
CA VAL A 100 -5.14 6.02 -6.26
C VAL A 100 -4.68 4.58 -6.15
N THR A 101 -5.48 3.62 -6.62
CA THR A 101 -5.20 2.18 -6.48
C THR A 101 -5.70 1.38 -7.68
N ASP A 102 -4.97 0.33 -8.05
CA ASP A 102 -5.37 -0.70 -9.03
C ASP A 102 -5.85 -2.01 -8.38
N GLY A 103 -6.04 -2.00 -7.06
CA GLY A 103 -6.36 -3.18 -6.24
C GLY A 103 -5.15 -4.00 -5.78
N ILE A 104 -3.94 -3.75 -6.32
CA ILE A 104 -2.70 -4.41 -5.91
C ILE A 104 -1.74 -3.41 -5.25
N TYR A 105 -1.62 -2.23 -5.83
CA TYR A 105 -0.80 -1.13 -5.34
C TYR A 105 -1.69 0.08 -5.02
N CYS A 106 -1.19 0.93 -4.13
CA CYS A 106 -1.78 2.23 -3.86
C CYS A 106 -0.70 3.32 -3.87
N SER A 107 -1.08 4.52 -4.28
CA SER A 107 -0.21 5.69 -4.31
C SER A 107 -0.87 6.96 -3.78
N LYS A 108 -0.04 7.78 -3.13
CA LYS A 108 -0.35 9.10 -2.59
C LYS A 108 0.83 10.04 -2.82
N GLY A 109 0.54 11.33 -2.96
CA GLY A 109 1.55 12.39 -2.99
C GLY A 109 1.59 13.14 -4.31
N THR A 110 2.63 13.97 -4.48
CA THR A 110 2.80 14.83 -5.65
C THR A 110 3.60 14.14 -6.74
N LYS A 111 3.69 14.75 -7.93
CA LYS A 111 4.49 14.26 -9.06
C LYS A 111 5.98 14.07 -8.70
N GLU A 112 6.51 14.91 -7.81
CA GLU A 112 7.91 14.88 -7.36
C GLU A 112 8.12 13.84 -6.24
N ASN A 113 7.18 13.76 -5.30
CA ASN A 113 7.25 12.91 -4.12
C ASN A 113 6.09 11.92 -4.11
N LEU A 114 6.11 10.99 -5.07
CA LEU A 114 5.08 9.96 -5.20
C LEU A 114 5.45 8.73 -4.37
N ILE A 115 4.64 8.41 -3.38
CA ILE A 115 4.78 7.22 -2.53
C ILE A 115 3.93 6.10 -3.13
N VAL A 116 4.50 4.90 -3.23
CA VAL A 116 3.82 3.70 -3.75
C VAL A 116 4.02 2.54 -2.78
N VAL A 117 2.90 1.99 -2.31
CA VAL A 117 2.83 0.79 -1.46
C VAL A 117 2.14 -0.35 -2.20
N LYS A 118 2.48 -1.59 -1.83
CA LYS A 118 1.77 -2.79 -2.27
C LYS A 118 0.75 -3.15 -1.19
N GLY A 119 -0.51 -3.28 -1.56
CA GLY A 119 -1.63 -3.53 -0.65
C GLY A 119 -2.57 -2.32 -0.52
N SER A 120 -3.26 -2.24 0.62
CA SER A 120 -4.28 -1.22 0.89
C SER A 120 -3.70 0.19 0.96
N CYS A 121 -4.51 1.18 0.61
CA CYS A 121 -4.19 2.61 0.74
C CYS A 121 -4.04 3.04 2.21
N ASP A 122 -4.62 2.30 3.15
CA ASP A 122 -4.48 2.52 4.60
C ASP A 122 -3.03 2.52 5.09
N LEU A 123 -2.11 1.96 4.30
CA LEU A 123 -0.66 1.98 4.58
C LEU A 123 0.00 3.34 4.28
N LEU A 124 -0.72 4.24 3.60
CA LEU A 124 -0.32 5.61 3.28
C LEU A 124 -1.00 6.65 4.17
N ASP A 125 -1.80 6.19 5.13
CA ASP A 125 -2.44 7.05 6.10
C ASP A 125 -1.41 7.58 7.11
N GLU A 126 -1.38 8.90 7.25
CA GLU A 126 -0.53 9.65 8.19
C GLU A 126 -1.38 10.51 9.13
N THR A 127 -2.71 10.45 9.00
CA THR A 127 -3.66 11.16 9.83
C THR A 127 -3.57 10.58 11.24
N ALA A 128 -3.35 11.45 12.23
CA ALA A 128 -3.30 11.01 13.62
C ALA A 128 -4.73 10.79 14.14
N PRO A 129 -4.97 9.75 14.95
CA PRO A 129 -6.25 9.57 15.62
C PRO A 129 -6.63 10.78 16.47
N THR A 130 -7.88 11.18 16.39
CA THR A 130 -8.48 12.28 17.14
C THR A 130 -9.37 11.77 18.28
N ASN A 131 -9.97 12.69 19.04
CA ASN A 131 -10.93 12.37 20.11
C ASN A 131 -10.42 11.40 21.19
N ILE A 132 -9.12 11.46 21.50
CA ILE A 132 -8.46 10.57 22.45
C ILE A 132 -9.02 10.82 23.87
N LYS A 133 -9.69 9.82 24.44
CA LYS A 133 -10.18 9.79 25.82
C LYS A 133 -9.75 8.50 26.49
N ILE A 134 -9.23 8.61 27.70
CA ILE A 134 -8.82 7.47 28.50
C ILE A 134 -9.76 7.38 29.70
N VAL A 135 -10.40 6.23 29.87
CA VAL A 135 -11.33 5.96 30.98
C VAL A 135 -10.85 4.72 31.73
N THR A 136 -10.92 4.78 33.06
CA THR A 136 -10.70 3.62 33.93
C THR A 136 -12.04 2.91 34.16
N ASN A 137 -12.12 1.65 33.79
CA ASN A 137 -13.32 0.84 33.96
C ASN A 137 -13.36 0.19 35.36
N SER A 138 -12.21 -0.26 35.85
CA SER A 138 -12.09 -0.79 37.22
C SER A 138 -10.69 -0.55 37.78
N VAL A 139 -10.61 -0.32 39.09
CA VAL A 139 -9.37 -0.13 39.83
C VAL A 139 -9.44 -0.94 41.12
N SER A 140 -8.39 -1.70 41.39
CA SER A 140 -8.18 -2.44 42.65
C SER A 140 -6.73 -2.27 43.11
N THR A 141 -6.36 -2.86 44.25
CA THR A 141 -4.99 -2.74 44.80
C THR A 141 -3.92 -3.27 43.85
N ASN A 142 -4.24 -4.24 42.99
CA ASN A 142 -3.26 -4.92 42.12
C ASN A 142 -3.69 -4.92 40.65
N LYS A 143 -4.77 -4.23 40.29
CA LYS A 143 -5.29 -4.26 38.91
C LYS A 143 -5.91 -2.94 38.50
N ILE A 144 -5.68 -2.56 37.25
CA ILE A 144 -6.38 -1.46 36.59
C ILE A 144 -6.85 -1.90 35.21
N VAL A 145 -8.11 -1.64 34.89
CA VAL A 145 -8.67 -1.84 33.55
C VAL A 145 -8.87 -0.50 32.90
N ILE A 146 -8.20 -0.29 31.77
CA ILE A 146 -8.21 0.96 31.02
C ILE A 146 -8.96 0.73 29.70
N VAL A 147 -9.71 1.74 29.27
CA VAL A 147 -10.34 1.83 27.95
C VAL A 147 -9.92 3.13 27.29
N VAL A 148 -9.42 3.04 26.06
CA VAL A 148 -9.00 4.18 25.23
C VAL A 148 -10.00 4.34 24.10
N TYR A 149 -10.70 5.46 24.10
CA TYR A 149 -11.50 5.89 22.96
C TYR A 149 -10.64 6.79 22.10
N ALA A 150 -10.57 6.51 20.82
CA ALA A 150 -9.96 7.37 19.83
C ALA A 150 -10.61 7.05 18.48
N GLU A 151 -10.64 8.04 17.60
CA GLU A 151 -11.29 7.96 16.30
C GLU A 151 -10.27 8.30 15.22
N ASP A 152 -10.23 7.49 14.17
CA ASP A 152 -9.42 7.75 12.99
C ASP A 152 -10.33 7.51 11.78
N ASP A 153 -10.64 8.61 11.10
CA ASP A 153 -11.67 8.64 10.05
C ASP A 153 -11.16 8.09 8.70
N GLU A 154 -9.84 7.87 8.55
CA GLU A 154 -9.22 7.50 7.28
C GLU A 154 -8.85 6.00 7.25
N SER A 155 -8.06 5.49 8.19
CA SER A 155 -7.69 4.07 8.25
C SER A 155 -8.14 3.33 9.51
N GLY A 156 -8.67 4.05 10.51
CA GLY A 156 -9.00 3.46 11.79
C GLY A 156 -7.75 3.12 12.62
N ILE A 157 -7.97 2.71 13.87
CA ILE A 157 -6.86 2.44 14.79
C ILE A 157 -6.39 1.00 14.66
N LYS A 158 -5.15 0.82 14.19
CA LYS A 158 -4.55 -0.51 13.98
C LYS A 158 -4.08 -1.18 15.27
N GLN A 159 -3.61 -0.40 16.25
CA GLN A 159 -2.91 -0.93 17.41
C GLN A 159 -2.89 0.08 18.57
N TYR A 160 -2.91 -0.44 19.80
CA TYR A 160 -2.78 0.31 21.04
C TYR A 160 -1.58 -0.18 21.84
N HIS A 161 -0.87 0.75 22.48
CA HIS A 161 0.27 0.48 23.35
C HIS A 161 -0.02 1.04 24.74
N TYR A 162 0.14 0.21 25.77
CA TYR A 162 -0.13 0.55 27.16
C TYR A 162 1.09 0.31 28.02
N SER A 163 1.42 1.26 28.88
CA SER A 163 2.53 1.16 29.82
C SER A 163 2.16 1.84 31.14
N LEU A 164 2.58 1.26 32.27
CA LEU A 164 2.43 1.87 33.59
C LEU A 164 3.65 2.72 33.98
N ASP A 165 4.82 2.38 33.45
CA ASP A 165 6.12 2.97 33.80
C ASP A 165 6.71 3.84 32.68
N GLY A 166 6.11 3.82 31.49
CA GLY A 166 6.60 4.51 30.30
C GLY A 166 7.81 3.82 29.65
N ILE A 167 8.19 2.61 30.10
CA ILE A 167 9.35 1.87 29.61
C ILE A 167 8.89 0.56 28.96
N ASP A 168 8.08 -0.22 29.68
CA ASP A 168 7.59 -1.52 29.22
C ASP A 168 6.17 -1.37 28.67
N TYR A 169 6.01 -1.64 27.37
CA TYR A 169 4.75 -1.50 26.66
C TYR A 169 4.09 -2.85 26.34
N LYS A 170 2.86 -3.04 26.80
CA LYS A 170 1.96 -4.09 26.34
C LYS A 170 1.21 -3.61 25.11
N THR A 171 1.18 -4.44 24.09
CA THR A 171 0.62 -4.07 22.79
C THR A 171 -0.59 -4.92 22.46
N THR A 172 -1.68 -4.32 22.00
CA THR A 172 -2.94 -5.02 21.68
C THR A 172 -3.70 -4.33 20.54
N LYS A 173 -4.63 -5.06 19.89
CA LYS A 173 -5.59 -4.48 18.93
C LYS A 173 -6.87 -3.98 19.61
N SER A 174 -7.07 -4.34 20.88
CA SER A 174 -8.22 -3.92 21.67
C SER A 174 -7.97 -2.55 22.29
N SER A 175 -9.00 -1.69 22.26
CA SER A 175 -9.03 -0.41 22.97
C SER A 175 -9.09 -0.56 24.50
N SER A 176 -9.28 -1.78 25.00
CA SER A 176 -9.28 -2.09 26.43
C SER A 176 -8.22 -3.11 26.81
N ILE A 177 -7.55 -2.88 27.95
CA ILE A 177 -6.56 -3.78 28.53
C ILE A 177 -6.66 -3.83 30.06
N GLU A 178 -6.38 -5.00 30.62
CA GLU A 178 -6.13 -5.19 32.06
C GLU A 178 -4.61 -5.14 32.31
N LEU A 179 -4.19 -4.25 33.21
CA LEU A 179 -2.82 -4.15 33.69
C LEU A 179 -2.78 -4.60 35.15
N THR A 180 -1.77 -5.41 35.47
CA THR A 180 -1.46 -5.99 36.78
C THR A 180 -0.01 -5.71 37.06
#